data_AF-A0A258Q9X9-F1
#
_entry.id   AF-A0A258Q9X9-F1
#
_cell.length_a   1.000
_cell.length_b   1.000
_cell.length_c   1.000
_cell.angle_alpha   90.00
_cell.angle_beta   90.00
_cell.angle_gamma   90.00
#
_symmetry.space_group_name_H-M   'P 1'
#
loop_
_entity.id
_entity.type
_entity.pdbx_description
1 polymer ?
#
loop_
_entity_poly.entity_id
_entity_poly.type
_entity_poly.pdbx_seq_one_letter_code
_entity_poly.pdbx_strand_id
1 'polypeptide(L)'
;FEENAELAANPLTLTPFESPVGGSAKSSLLTLIQDDILKLRTPDELRALNRRLEPGQDHSLRFHIAHSPLREVEILHDQLLAAFEADTSLKPTDIIVMVPDMSLYAPAISAIFGRFGREDPQHIPFGIADQAASGQVALINALEQILNLPTSRLLRSELLDLLGSPLLLARFGIAETDLPTLHDWIDSASIRWGLNARHREAFGVPPGMEQNTWAFGLNRLLLGYLSGDENAIWEGIEPHPVMDGIGAELVGKLAQLVEQLDKYTHRLTEKSTPTEWVVCLRRLMADFFSISDTQNHLDSPEIQIEMDTLARLHNELDLWLADCTAAEFENAIDIETVRHAWLNRLEPHRLHQRFIVGGVNFATLMPMRAIPYRHIYLLGMDDANY
;
A
#
# COMPACT_ATOMS: atom_id res chain seq x y z
N PHE A 1 7.13 -18.75 -26.03
CA PHE A 1 7.47 -17.61 -26.91
C PHE A 1 6.78 -17.68 -28.28
N GLU A 2 5.84 -18.59 -28.54
CA GLU A 2 5.07 -18.63 -29.81
C GLU A 2 3.54 -18.50 -29.65
N GLU A 3 3.03 -18.33 -28.43
CA GLU A 3 1.59 -18.14 -28.16
C GLU A 3 1.15 -16.67 -28.07
N ASN A 4 2.06 -15.71 -28.25
CA ASN A 4 1.77 -14.27 -28.17
C ASN A 4 1.41 -13.63 -29.53
N ALA A 5 1.33 -14.41 -30.61
CA ALA A 5 1.16 -13.87 -31.96
C ALA A 5 -0.30 -13.57 -32.36
N GLU A 6 -1.30 -14.11 -31.66
CA GLU A 6 -2.72 -13.88 -31.99
C GLU A 6 -3.38 -12.73 -31.22
N LEU A 7 -2.67 -12.07 -30.30
CA LEU A 7 -3.17 -10.94 -29.49
C LEU A 7 -2.98 -9.55 -30.13
N ALA A 8 -2.58 -9.48 -31.40
CA ALA A 8 -2.25 -8.22 -32.09
C ALA A 8 -3.37 -7.62 -32.95
N ALA A 9 -4.61 -8.12 -32.85
CA ALA A 9 -5.74 -7.55 -33.60
C ALA A 9 -6.50 -6.50 -32.76
N ASN A 10 -5.81 -5.43 -32.36
CA ASN A 10 -6.50 -4.20 -31.96
C ASN A 10 -6.87 -3.45 -33.26
N PRO A 11 -8.16 -3.20 -33.55
CA PRO A 11 -8.57 -2.49 -34.78
C PRO A 11 -8.08 -1.04 -34.85
N LEU A 12 -7.46 -0.53 -33.79
CA LEU A 12 -6.70 0.72 -33.79
C LEU A 12 -5.28 0.51 -34.35
N THR A 13 -5.16 0.04 -35.61
CA THR A 13 -3.91 0.24 -36.37
C THR A 13 -3.83 1.70 -36.79
N LEU A 14 -3.56 2.58 -35.84
CA LEU A 14 -3.13 3.94 -36.14
C LEU A 14 -1.66 3.86 -36.56
N THR A 15 -1.40 4.00 -37.85
CA THR A 15 -0.04 4.27 -38.32
C THR A 15 0.42 5.57 -37.66
N PRO A 16 1.55 5.58 -36.93
CA PRO A 16 2.05 6.81 -36.34
C PRO A 16 2.24 7.85 -37.45
N PHE A 17 1.82 9.09 -37.17
CA PHE A 17 1.94 10.26 -38.05
C PHE A 17 0.95 10.38 -39.23
N GLU A 18 -0.14 9.60 -39.28
CA GLU A 18 -1.23 9.87 -40.23
C GLU A 18 -2.30 10.83 -39.68
N SER A 19 -2.79 11.72 -40.55
CA SER A 19 -3.84 12.67 -40.20
C SER A 19 -5.19 11.93 -40.02
N PRO A 20 -5.85 12.06 -38.86
CA PRO A 20 -7.14 11.41 -38.62
C PRO A 20 -8.29 12.01 -39.47
N VAL A 21 -8.04 13.12 -40.19
CA VAL A 21 -9.02 13.84 -41.01
C VAL A 21 -9.09 13.29 -42.45
N GLY A 22 -8.15 12.43 -42.87
CA GLY A 22 -7.99 12.01 -44.27
C GLY A 22 -8.92 10.91 -44.79
N GLY A 23 -9.65 10.19 -43.92
CA GLY A 23 -10.43 9.01 -44.31
C GLY A 23 -11.90 9.08 -43.92
N SER A 24 -12.76 9.64 -44.78
CA SER A 24 -14.23 9.47 -44.85
C SER A 24 -15.13 9.64 -43.59
N ALA A 25 -14.59 9.89 -42.39
CA ALA A 25 -15.39 10.11 -41.18
C ALA A 25 -15.62 11.61 -40.93
N LYS A 26 -16.82 11.98 -40.49
CA LYS A 26 -17.11 13.35 -40.04
C LYS A 26 -16.07 13.76 -38.99
N SER A 27 -15.40 14.89 -39.21
CA SER A 27 -14.36 15.38 -38.29
C SER A 27 -14.98 15.78 -36.96
N SER A 28 -14.53 15.12 -35.88
CA SER A 28 -14.85 15.49 -34.51
C SER A 28 -13.80 16.45 -33.95
N LEU A 29 -14.15 17.19 -32.89
CA LEU A 29 -13.29 18.11 -32.15
C LEU A 29 -11.99 17.42 -31.73
N LEU A 30 -12.07 16.18 -31.23
CA LEU A 30 -10.88 15.40 -30.89
C LEU A 30 -9.98 15.18 -32.10
N THR A 31 -10.53 14.75 -33.25
CA THR A 31 -9.73 14.52 -34.47
C THR A 31 -9.11 15.80 -35.02
N LEU A 32 -9.80 16.93 -34.85
CA LEU A 32 -9.28 18.24 -35.27
C LEU A 32 -8.10 18.68 -34.39
N ILE A 33 -8.22 18.56 -33.06
CA ILE A 33 -7.13 18.87 -32.12
C ILE A 33 -5.92 17.97 -32.40
N GLN A 34 -6.14 16.67 -32.61
CA GLN A 34 -5.08 15.72 -32.97
C GLN A 34 -4.39 16.10 -34.29
N ASP A 35 -5.15 16.48 -35.32
CA ASP A 35 -4.58 16.95 -36.60
C ASP A 35 -3.79 18.25 -36.45
N ASP A 36 -4.24 19.17 -35.59
CA ASP A 36 -3.57 20.43 -35.32
C ASP A 36 -2.23 20.23 -34.62
N ILE A 37 -2.18 19.34 -33.62
CA ILE A 37 -0.96 18.95 -32.92
C ILE A 37 -0.01 18.25 -33.89
N LEU A 38 -0.52 17.31 -34.70
CA LEU A 38 0.27 16.58 -35.69
C LEU A 38 0.92 17.52 -36.72
N LYS A 39 0.19 18.52 -37.19
CA LYS A 39 0.66 19.50 -38.19
C LYS A 39 1.40 20.69 -37.56
N LEU A 40 1.57 20.70 -36.24
CA LEU A 40 2.23 21.79 -35.49
C LEU A 40 1.66 23.18 -35.84
N ARG A 41 0.34 23.28 -35.98
CA ARG A 41 -0.32 24.53 -36.38
C ARG A 41 -0.24 25.58 -35.28
N THR A 42 0.07 26.81 -35.67
CA THR A 42 0.12 27.97 -34.77
C THR A 42 -1.30 28.51 -34.48
N PRO A 43 -1.50 29.25 -33.37
CA PRO A 43 -2.79 29.86 -33.06
C PRO A 43 -3.36 30.75 -34.18
N ASP A 44 -2.50 31.44 -34.93
CA ASP A 44 -2.94 32.29 -36.03
C ASP A 44 -3.40 31.49 -37.24
N GLU A 45 -2.74 30.37 -37.57
CA GLU A 45 -3.19 29.42 -38.58
C GLU A 45 -4.53 28.77 -38.18
N LEU A 46 -4.69 28.43 -36.91
CA LEU A 46 -5.96 27.87 -36.40
C LEU A 46 -7.12 28.85 -36.55
N ARG A 47 -6.91 30.13 -36.24
CA ARG A 47 -7.94 31.18 -36.46
C ARG A 47 -8.26 31.35 -37.93
N ALA A 48 -7.25 31.30 -38.81
CA ALA A 48 -7.44 31.44 -40.25
C ALA A 48 -8.29 30.31 -40.87
N LEU A 49 -8.24 29.10 -40.29
CA LEU A 49 -9.03 27.96 -40.75
C LEU A 49 -10.55 28.14 -40.55
N ASN A 50 -11.01 29.10 -39.75
CA ASN A 50 -12.42 29.46 -39.56
C ASN A 50 -13.35 28.24 -39.32
N ARG A 51 -12.87 27.24 -38.58
CA ARG A 51 -13.65 26.04 -38.29
C ARG A 51 -14.86 26.39 -37.43
N ARG A 52 -16.03 25.88 -37.81
CA ARG A 52 -17.25 25.97 -37.00
C ARG A 52 -17.66 24.56 -36.58
N LEU A 53 -17.76 24.36 -35.27
CA LEU A 53 -18.32 23.16 -34.68
C LEU A 53 -19.75 23.45 -34.27
N GLU A 54 -20.68 22.54 -34.58
CA GLU A 54 -22.04 22.64 -34.08
C GLU A 54 -22.11 22.04 -32.67
N PRO A 55 -22.37 22.86 -31.63
CA PRO A 55 -22.47 22.35 -30.27
C PRO A 55 -23.69 21.41 -30.18
N GLY A 56 -23.44 20.13 -29.87
CA GLY A 56 -24.50 19.13 -29.64
C GLY A 56 -24.46 17.90 -30.54
N GLN A 57 -23.75 17.94 -31.68
CA GLN A 57 -23.56 16.74 -32.53
C GLN A 57 -22.25 16.01 -32.25
N ASP A 58 -21.35 16.63 -31.49
CA ASP A 58 -20.03 16.10 -31.20
C ASP A 58 -19.86 15.84 -29.70
N HIS A 59 -19.37 14.64 -29.41
CA HIS A 59 -19.22 14.09 -28.08
C HIS A 59 -17.82 13.52 -27.85
N SER A 60 -16.88 13.81 -28.76
CA SER A 60 -15.51 13.29 -28.73
C SER A 60 -14.64 13.86 -27.62
N LEU A 61 -14.97 15.06 -27.12
CA LEU A 61 -14.33 15.69 -25.97
C LEU A 61 -15.41 16.31 -25.08
N ARG A 62 -15.47 15.89 -23.82
CA ARG A 62 -16.47 16.33 -22.84
C ARG A 62 -15.79 16.70 -21.53
N PHE A 63 -16.36 17.68 -20.83
CA PHE A 63 -15.94 18.09 -19.51
C PHE A 63 -17.08 17.85 -18.54
N HIS A 64 -16.76 17.23 -17.40
CA HIS A 64 -17.71 16.95 -16.34
C HIS A 64 -17.19 17.59 -15.06
N ILE A 65 -18.08 18.26 -14.33
CA ILE A 65 -17.78 18.86 -13.03
C ILE A 65 -18.57 18.09 -11.99
N ALA A 66 -17.88 17.63 -10.95
CA ALA A 66 -18.49 16.94 -9.82
C ALA A 66 -17.99 17.55 -8.51
N HIS A 67 -18.62 17.13 -7.40
CA HIS A 67 -18.37 17.70 -6.07
C HIS A 67 -17.55 16.77 -5.16
N SER A 68 -17.26 15.54 -5.61
CA SER A 68 -16.48 14.55 -4.85
C SER A 68 -15.98 13.41 -5.75
N PRO A 69 -14.92 12.68 -5.37
CA PRO A 69 -14.46 11.50 -6.09
C PRO A 69 -15.55 10.44 -6.28
N LEU A 70 -16.39 10.22 -5.26
CA LEU A 70 -17.53 9.31 -5.36
C LEU A 70 -18.49 9.73 -6.47
N ARG A 71 -18.83 11.03 -6.54
CA ARG A 71 -19.74 11.54 -7.56
C ARG A 71 -19.12 11.52 -8.95
N GLU A 72 -17.81 11.76 -9.07
CA GLU A 72 -17.09 11.60 -10.35
C GLU A 72 -17.18 10.17 -10.87
N VAL A 73 -16.94 9.18 -10.01
CA VAL A 73 -17.03 7.75 -10.38
C VAL A 73 -18.46 7.35 -10.73
N GLU A 74 -19.49 7.86 -10.03
CA GLU A 74 -20.89 7.66 -10.41
C GLU A 74 -21.18 8.20 -11.81
N ILE A 75 -20.77 9.43 -12.10
CA ILE A 75 -20.96 10.05 -13.42
C ILE A 75 -20.23 9.24 -14.48
N LEU A 76 -19.00 8.80 -14.20
CA LEU A 76 -18.24 7.94 -15.11
C LEU A 76 -18.98 6.63 -15.39
N HIS A 77 -19.51 5.95 -14.37
CA HIS A 77 -20.25 4.70 -14.53
C HIS A 77 -21.45 4.89 -15.46
N ASP A 78 -22.24 5.94 -15.25
CA ASP A 78 -23.38 6.30 -16.12
C ASP A 78 -22.92 6.62 -17.56
N GLN A 79 -21.80 7.33 -17.74
CA GLN A 79 -21.27 7.63 -19.08
C GLN A 79 -20.78 6.38 -19.81
N LEU A 80 -20.17 5.42 -19.10
CA LEU A 80 -19.73 4.17 -19.68
C LEU A 80 -20.92 3.32 -20.14
N LEU A 81 -21.98 3.22 -19.32
CA LEU A 81 -23.20 2.53 -19.72
C LEU A 81 -23.81 3.13 -20.99
N ALA A 82 -23.92 4.46 -21.05
CA ALA A 82 -24.40 5.16 -22.23
C ALA A 82 -23.50 4.93 -23.47
N ALA A 83 -22.18 4.82 -23.28
CA ALA A 83 -21.25 4.53 -24.36
C ALA A 83 -21.41 3.11 -24.90
N PHE A 84 -21.55 2.11 -24.02
CA PHE A 84 -21.81 0.72 -24.42
C PHE A 84 -23.17 0.54 -25.10
N GLU A 85 -24.19 1.30 -24.68
CA GLU A 85 -25.50 1.29 -25.34
C GLU A 85 -25.45 1.93 -26.73
N ALA A 86 -24.69 3.00 -26.90
CA ALA A 86 -24.55 3.71 -28.17
C ALA A 86 -23.71 2.95 -29.21
N ASP A 87 -22.69 2.19 -28.78
CA ASP A 87 -21.80 1.42 -29.65
C ASP A 87 -21.57 0.00 -29.11
N THR A 88 -22.28 -0.96 -29.68
CA THR A 88 -22.17 -2.39 -29.32
C THR A 88 -20.83 -3.04 -29.71
N SER A 89 -19.99 -2.36 -30.51
CA SER A 89 -18.64 -2.82 -30.81
C SER A 89 -17.62 -2.44 -29.74
N LEU A 90 -17.96 -1.51 -28.84
CA LEU A 90 -17.06 -1.01 -27.80
C LEU A 90 -16.87 -2.07 -26.72
N LYS A 91 -15.64 -2.54 -26.56
CA LYS A 91 -15.30 -3.49 -25.50
C LYS A 91 -14.78 -2.75 -24.27
N PRO A 92 -14.99 -3.28 -23.04
CA PRO A 92 -14.38 -2.73 -21.83
C PRO A 92 -12.85 -2.55 -21.93
N THR A 93 -12.17 -3.41 -22.68
CA THR A 93 -10.72 -3.35 -22.94
C THR A 93 -10.29 -2.16 -23.78
N ASP A 94 -11.21 -1.54 -24.53
CA ASP A 94 -10.95 -0.37 -25.37
C ASP A 94 -10.99 0.95 -24.56
N ILE A 95 -11.20 0.85 -23.25
CA ILE A 95 -11.41 1.96 -22.33
C ILE A 95 -10.31 1.98 -21.27
N ILE A 96 -9.77 3.17 -21.02
CA ILE A 96 -8.91 3.45 -19.88
C ILE A 96 -9.46 4.62 -19.08
N VAL A 97 -9.38 4.50 -17.76
CA VAL A 97 -9.67 5.56 -16.80
C VAL A 97 -8.38 5.88 -16.06
N MET A 98 -7.97 7.14 -16.08
CA MET A 98 -6.76 7.59 -15.38
C MET A 98 -7.11 8.59 -14.29
N VAL A 99 -6.45 8.42 -13.14
CA VAL A 99 -6.62 9.26 -11.95
C VAL A 99 -5.26 9.70 -11.42
N PRO A 100 -5.11 10.91 -10.85
CA PRO A 100 -3.83 11.37 -10.31
C PRO A 100 -3.42 10.58 -9.06
N ASP A 101 -4.39 10.27 -8.20
CA ASP A 101 -4.19 9.50 -6.97
C ASP A 101 -5.14 8.29 -6.93
N MET A 102 -4.59 7.09 -7.12
CA MET A 102 -5.38 5.86 -7.06
C MET A 102 -5.86 5.54 -5.65
N SER A 103 -5.11 5.90 -4.60
CA SER A 103 -5.49 5.62 -3.22
C SER A 103 -6.75 6.39 -2.82
N LEU A 104 -6.93 7.61 -3.35
CA LEU A 104 -8.14 8.42 -3.15
C LEU A 104 -9.36 7.85 -3.90
N TYR A 105 -9.18 7.41 -5.15
CA TYR A 105 -10.30 6.97 -6.00
C TYR A 105 -10.68 5.50 -5.81
N ALA A 106 -9.75 4.66 -5.39
CA ALA A 106 -9.94 3.22 -5.21
C ALA A 106 -11.21 2.83 -4.41
N PRO A 107 -11.49 3.42 -3.23
CA PRO A 107 -12.70 3.11 -2.48
C PRO A 107 -13.98 3.48 -3.24
N ALA A 108 -13.98 4.63 -3.93
CA ALA A 108 -15.12 5.09 -4.72
C ALA A 108 -15.37 4.18 -5.93
N ILE A 109 -14.31 3.77 -6.64
CA ILE A 109 -14.39 2.83 -7.77
C ILE A 109 -15.01 1.51 -7.30
N SER A 110 -14.46 0.92 -6.23
CA SER A 110 -14.96 -0.34 -5.67
C SER A 110 -16.42 -0.23 -5.21
N ALA A 111 -16.82 0.87 -4.59
CA ALA A 111 -18.19 1.08 -4.13
C ALA A 111 -19.20 1.18 -5.29
N ILE A 112 -18.85 1.84 -6.40
CA ILE A 112 -19.76 2.08 -7.52
C ILE A 112 -19.76 0.93 -8.53
N PHE A 113 -18.61 0.35 -8.85
CA PHE A 113 -18.52 -0.75 -9.81
C PHE A 113 -18.73 -2.11 -9.16
N GLY A 114 -18.40 -2.26 -7.87
CA GLY A 114 -18.59 -3.51 -7.11
C GLY A 114 -20.00 -3.75 -6.59
N ARG A 115 -20.91 -2.76 -6.65
CA ARG A 115 -22.30 -2.89 -6.16
C ARG A 115 -23.19 -3.81 -7.01
N PHE A 116 -22.81 -4.06 -8.26
CA PHE A 116 -23.61 -4.83 -9.21
C PHE A 116 -23.07 -6.25 -9.37
N GLY A 117 -23.95 -7.25 -9.26
CA GLY A 117 -23.60 -8.66 -9.52
C GLY A 117 -23.35 -8.91 -11.01
N ARG A 118 -22.62 -9.99 -11.35
CA ARG A 118 -22.24 -10.30 -12.74
C ARG A 118 -23.39 -10.47 -13.73
N GLU A 119 -24.58 -10.81 -13.24
CA GLU A 119 -25.80 -10.99 -14.03
C GLU A 119 -26.60 -9.68 -14.20
N ASP A 120 -26.18 -8.60 -13.57
CA ASP A 120 -26.85 -7.30 -13.65
C ASP A 120 -26.48 -6.57 -14.95
N PRO A 121 -27.45 -6.06 -15.73
CA PRO A 121 -27.16 -5.25 -16.93
C PRO A 121 -26.27 -4.02 -16.69
N GLN A 122 -26.22 -3.51 -15.46
CA GLN A 122 -25.39 -2.36 -15.07
C GLN A 122 -23.97 -2.77 -14.64
N HIS A 123 -23.67 -4.07 -14.61
CA HIS A 123 -22.35 -4.57 -14.26
C HIS A 123 -21.34 -4.31 -15.39
N ILE A 124 -20.29 -3.56 -15.07
CA ILE A 124 -19.15 -3.32 -15.96
C ILE A 124 -17.93 -4.01 -15.32
N PRO A 125 -17.29 -4.98 -15.98
CA PRO A 125 -16.08 -5.59 -15.46
C PRO A 125 -14.98 -4.53 -15.38
N PHE A 126 -14.29 -4.44 -14.24
CA PHE A 126 -13.26 -3.43 -13.99
C PHE A 126 -12.07 -4.01 -13.25
N GLY A 127 -10.89 -3.43 -13.49
CA GLY A 127 -9.66 -3.70 -12.75
C GLY A 127 -9.02 -2.41 -12.27
N ILE A 128 -8.53 -2.40 -11.03
CA ILE A 128 -7.78 -1.28 -10.47
C ILE A 128 -6.30 -1.66 -10.48
N ALA A 129 -5.52 -0.95 -11.31
CA ALA A 129 -4.07 -1.02 -11.32
C ALA A 129 -3.48 0.03 -10.35
N ASP A 130 -2.21 -0.13 -9.99
CA ASP A 130 -1.43 0.83 -9.19
C ASP A 130 -1.95 1.07 -7.75
N GLN A 131 -2.83 0.21 -7.22
CA GLN A 131 -3.04 0.15 -5.77
C GLN A 131 -1.80 -0.49 -5.12
N ALA A 132 -1.20 0.22 -4.16
CA ALA A 132 -0.41 -0.48 -3.16
C ALA A 132 -1.38 -1.41 -2.42
N ALA A 133 -1.14 -2.72 -2.50
CA ALA A 133 -1.99 -3.66 -1.79
C ALA A 133 -1.92 -3.33 -0.28
N SER A 134 -3.06 -3.25 0.41
CA SER A 134 -3.10 -2.83 1.83
C SER A 134 -2.14 -3.64 2.71
N GLY A 135 -2.01 -4.95 2.44
CA GLY A 135 -1.02 -5.81 3.13
C GLY A 135 0.43 -5.43 2.84
N GLN A 136 0.76 -5.01 1.61
CA GLN A 136 2.09 -4.52 1.28
C GLN A 136 2.44 -3.26 2.09
N VAL A 137 1.46 -2.36 2.28
CA VAL A 137 1.63 -1.15 3.09
C VAL A 137 1.80 -1.50 4.58
N ALA A 138 1.02 -2.44 5.10
CA ALA A 138 1.09 -2.87 6.50
C ALA A 138 2.47 -3.47 6.85
N LEU A 139 2.97 -4.44 6.06
CA LEU A 139 4.28 -5.05 6.28
C LEU A 139 5.42 -4.02 6.20
N ILE A 140 5.41 -3.15 5.18
CA ILE A 140 6.46 -2.14 4.99
C ILE A 140 6.46 -1.15 6.15
N ASN A 141 5.29 -0.66 6.57
CA ASN A 141 5.17 0.23 7.73
C ASN A 141 5.67 -0.43 9.01
N ALA A 142 5.30 -1.70 9.25
CA ALA A 142 5.75 -2.44 10.41
C ALA A 142 7.27 -2.63 10.42
N LEU A 143 7.85 -2.99 9.27
CA LEU A 143 9.30 -3.11 9.12
C LEU A 143 9.99 -1.75 9.35
N GLU A 144 9.48 -0.66 8.77
CA GLU A 144 10.05 0.67 8.92
C GLU A 144 10.06 1.11 10.39
N GLN A 145 8.97 0.87 11.12
CA GLN A 145 8.88 1.11 12.56
C GLN A 145 9.93 0.30 13.35
N ILE A 146 10.08 -1.00 13.04
CA ILE A 146 11.08 -1.85 13.70
C ILE A 146 12.51 -1.37 13.38
N LEU A 147 12.79 -0.95 12.16
CA LEU A 147 14.10 -0.39 11.79
C LEU A 147 14.37 0.96 12.47
N ASN A 148 13.33 1.68 12.89
CA ASN A 148 13.42 2.95 13.62
C ASN A 148 13.55 2.80 15.15
N LEU A 149 13.58 1.57 15.68
CA LEU A 149 13.63 1.30 17.12
C LEU A 149 14.67 2.10 17.91
N PRO A 150 15.92 2.31 17.45
CA PRO A 150 16.93 3.06 18.22
C PRO A 150 16.52 4.49 18.58
N THR A 151 15.59 5.10 17.83
CA THR A 151 15.10 6.46 18.09
C THR A 151 13.64 6.51 18.52
N SER A 152 12.93 5.38 18.46
CA SER A 152 11.52 5.27 18.82
C SER A 152 11.36 5.25 20.34
N ARG A 153 10.36 5.99 20.82
CA ARG A 153 9.95 5.91 22.23
C ARG A 153 9.11 4.66 22.52
N LEU A 154 8.72 3.90 21.49
CA LEU A 154 7.81 2.77 21.58
C LEU A 154 6.55 3.14 22.35
N LEU A 155 5.86 4.14 21.83
CA LEU A 155 4.53 4.54 22.26
C LEU A 155 3.57 3.37 22.11
N ARG A 156 2.50 3.41 22.91
CA ARG A 156 1.36 2.52 22.77
C ARG A 156 0.85 2.41 21.33
N SER A 157 0.67 3.55 20.65
CA SER A 157 0.17 3.58 19.27
C SER A 157 1.11 2.88 18.30
N GLU A 158 2.43 3.08 18.45
CA GLU A 158 3.43 2.44 17.57
C GLU A 158 3.35 0.91 17.68
N LEU A 159 3.21 0.34 18.89
CA LEU A 159 3.06 -1.11 19.01
C LEU A 159 1.73 -1.62 18.46
N LEU A 160 0.63 -0.88 18.65
CA LEU A 160 -0.66 -1.24 18.08
C LEU A 160 -0.63 -1.21 16.55
N ASP A 161 0.10 -0.26 15.95
CA ASP A 161 0.31 -0.20 14.51
C ASP A 161 1.11 -1.41 13.99
N LEU A 162 2.12 -1.89 14.73
CA LEU A 162 2.85 -3.12 14.41
C LEU A 162 1.94 -4.36 14.33
N LEU A 163 0.93 -4.42 15.21
CA LEU A 163 -0.06 -5.50 15.22
C LEU A 163 -1.01 -5.46 14.00
N GLY A 164 -0.90 -4.46 13.13
CA GLY A 164 -1.63 -4.38 11.87
C GLY A 164 -1.11 -5.30 10.76
N SER A 165 0.09 -5.89 10.90
CA SER A 165 0.64 -6.82 9.90
C SER A 165 0.24 -8.27 10.19
N PRO A 166 -0.50 -8.95 9.29
CA PRO A 166 -0.85 -10.37 9.44
C PRO A 166 0.34 -11.32 9.64
N LEU A 167 1.47 -11.11 8.97
CA LEU A 167 2.68 -11.94 9.17
C LEU A 167 3.29 -11.75 10.56
N LEU A 168 3.19 -10.55 11.14
CA LEU A 168 3.63 -10.30 12.51
C LEU A 168 2.70 -11.00 13.50
N LEU A 169 1.38 -10.85 13.34
CA LEU A 169 0.40 -11.55 14.17
C LEU A 169 0.61 -13.06 14.14
N ALA A 170 0.76 -13.62 12.94
CA ALA A 170 1.04 -15.05 12.74
C ALA A 170 2.34 -15.47 13.43
N ARG A 171 3.41 -14.67 13.34
CA ARG A 171 4.71 -14.97 13.96
C ARG A 171 4.63 -15.11 15.48
N PHE A 172 3.85 -14.24 16.13
CA PHE A 172 3.67 -14.26 17.59
C PHE A 172 2.44 -15.06 18.02
N GLY A 173 1.73 -15.70 17.08
CA GLY A 173 0.55 -16.52 17.35
C GLY A 173 -0.64 -15.72 17.91
N ILE A 174 -0.69 -14.42 17.65
CA ILE A 174 -1.76 -13.52 18.08
C ILE A 174 -2.87 -13.59 17.04
N ALA A 175 -4.10 -13.91 17.43
CA ALA A 175 -5.22 -13.87 16.50
C ALA A 175 -5.73 -12.44 16.34
N GLU A 176 -6.24 -12.10 15.16
CA GLU A 176 -6.86 -10.78 14.92
C GLU A 176 -8.05 -10.52 15.87
N THR A 177 -8.77 -11.58 16.26
CA THR A 177 -9.86 -11.52 17.24
C THR A 177 -9.40 -11.14 18.65
N ASP A 178 -8.11 -11.29 18.95
CA ASP A 178 -7.53 -10.98 20.26
C ASP A 178 -7.09 -9.50 20.37
N LEU A 179 -7.05 -8.77 19.25
CA LEU A 179 -6.59 -7.38 19.22
C LEU A 179 -7.41 -6.42 20.09
N PRO A 180 -8.76 -6.49 20.15
CA PRO A 180 -9.54 -5.66 21.07
C PRO A 180 -9.16 -5.90 22.53
N THR A 181 -8.95 -7.16 22.91
CA THR A 181 -8.53 -7.54 24.26
C THR A 181 -7.15 -6.99 24.59
N LEU A 182 -6.19 -7.10 23.67
CA LEU A 182 -4.86 -6.50 23.83
C LEU A 182 -4.95 -4.98 23.99
N HIS A 183 -5.76 -4.31 23.18
CA HIS A 183 -5.96 -2.87 23.24
C HIS A 183 -6.45 -2.42 24.63
N ASP A 184 -7.45 -3.12 25.16
CA ASP A 184 -8.05 -2.85 26.47
C ASP A 184 -7.05 -3.11 27.61
N TRP A 185 -6.30 -4.22 27.56
CA TRP A 185 -5.30 -4.52 28.59
C TRP A 185 -4.12 -3.57 28.59
N ILE A 186 -3.66 -3.14 27.42
CA ILE A 186 -2.59 -2.15 27.31
C ILE A 186 -3.04 -0.83 27.95
N ASP A 187 -4.31 -0.43 27.74
CA ASP A 187 -4.88 0.76 28.36
C ASP A 187 -5.06 0.61 29.88
N SER A 188 -5.65 -0.49 30.34
CA SER A 188 -5.95 -0.72 31.75
C SER A 188 -4.69 -0.97 32.59
N ALA A 189 -3.67 -1.62 32.02
CA ALA A 189 -2.34 -1.75 32.63
C ALA A 189 -1.59 -0.40 32.69
N SER A 190 -2.15 0.65 32.09
CA SER A 190 -1.60 2.01 32.05
C SER A 190 -0.25 2.08 31.33
N ILE A 191 -0.07 1.30 30.26
CA ILE A 191 1.12 1.36 29.41
C ILE A 191 1.05 2.62 28.56
N ARG A 192 2.16 3.37 28.49
CA ARG A 192 2.23 4.62 27.73
C ARG A 192 3.36 4.60 26.70
N TRP A 193 4.59 4.39 27.16
CA TRP A 193 5.77 4.36 26.30
C TRP A 193 7.02 3.83 27.01
N GLY A 194 8.02 3.45 26.23
CA GLY A 194 9.31 2.98 26.70
C GLY A 194 9.25 1.50 27.08
N LEU A 195 10.27 0.76 26.68
CA LEU A 195 10.35 -0.68 26.92
C LEU A 195 10.54 -0.98 28.41
N ASN A 196 11.51 -0.31 29.02
CA ASN A 196 11.92 -0.48 30.41
C ASN A 196 12.59 0.82 30.89
N ALA A 197 12.98 0.87 32.17
CA ALA A 197 13.65 2.04 32.75
C ALA A 197 14.94 2.42 31.99
N ARG A 198 15.77 1.42 31.64
CA ARG A 198 17.02 1.62 30.87
C ARG A 198 16.78 2.26 29.51
N HIS A 199 15.71 1.85 28.81
CA HIS A 199 15.35 2.44 27.53
C HIS A 199 14.97 3.92 27.69
N ARG A 200 14.24 4.28 28.76
CA ARG A 200 13.87 5.67 29.02
C ARG A 200 15.04 6.56 29.42
N GLU A 201 16.07 6.01 30.07
CA GLU A 201 17.30 6.74 30.38
C GLU A 201 17.97 7.29 29.10
N ALA A 202 17.91 6.54 27.98
CA ALA A 202 18.39 7.01 26.68
C ALA A 202 17.66 8.26 26.16
N PHE A 203 16.45 8.53 26.66
CA PHE A 203 15.65 9.73 26.36
C PHE A 203 15.72 10.80 27.45
N GLY A 204 16.67 10.71 28.38
CA GLY A 204 16.90 11.71 29.42
C GLY A 204 15.97 11.60 30.63
N VAL A 205 15.27 10.48 30.80
CA VAL A 205 14.50 10.20 32.02
C VAL A 205 15.45 9.73 33.13
N PRO A 206 15.26 10.14 34.40
CA PRO A 206 16.08 9.65 35.50
C PRO A 206 16.02 8.11 35.65
N PRO A 207 17.12 7.49 36.13
CA PRO A 207 17.19 6.04 36.28
C PRO A 207 16.14 5.52 37.27
N GLY A 208 15.66 4.30 37.03
CA GLY A 208 14.68 3.61 37.89
C GLY A 208 13.21 4.01 37.69
N MET A 209 12.89 4.90 36.74
CA MET A 209 11.50 5.26 36.42
C MET A 209 10.85 4.28 35.44
N GLU A 210 10.36 3.15 35.96
CA GLU A 210 9.73 2.08 35.18
C GLU A 210 8.21 2.22 35.00
N GLN A 211 7.53 3.08 35.79
CA GLN A 211 6.06 3.18 35.75
C GLN A 211 5.55 3.54 34.34
N ASN A 212 4.47 2.91 33.90
CA ASN A 212 3.88 3.10 32.56
C ASN A 212 4.76 2.67 31.37
N THR A 213 5.83 1.91 31.60
CA THR A 213 6.57 1.22 30.52
C THR A 213 5.87 -0.06 30.09
N TRP A 214 6.30 -0.63 28.96
CA TRP A 214 5.87 -1.96 28.52
C TRP A 214 6.21 -3.05 29.55
N ALA A 215 7.45 -3.09 30.05
CA ALA A 215 7.87 -4.05 31.08
C ALA A 215 7.00 -3.95 32.33
N PHE A 216 6.73 -2.74 32.82
CA PHE A 216 5.88 -2.53 33.98
C PHE A 216 4.44 -2.99 33.77
N GLY A 217 3.82 -2.64 32.64
CA GLY A 217 2.45 -3.06 32.36
C GLY A 217 2.32 -4.56 32.16
N LEU A 218 3.29 -5.20 31.49
CA LEU A 218 3.36 -6.66 31.36
C LEU A 218 3.51 -7.33 32.73
N ASN A 219 4.37 -6.80 33.61
CA ASN A 219 4.52 -7.31 34.97
C ASN A 219 3.20 -7.20 35.77
N ARG A 220 2.44 -6.12 35.60
CA ARG A 220 1.11 -5.99 36.23
C ARG A 220 0.10 -7.02 35.72
N LEU A 221 0.09 -7.27 34.41
CA LEU A 221 -0.78 -8.27 33.80
C LEU A 221 -0.39 -9.68 34.30
N LEU A 222 0.90 -10.04 34.20
CA LEU A 222 1.40 -11.33 34.66
C LEU A 222 1.17 -11.56 36.16
N LEU A 223 1.38 -10.52 36.99
CA LEU A 223 1.12 -10.59 38.43
C LEU A 223 -0.37 -10.81 38.73
N GLY A 224 -1.26 -10.13 37.99
CA GLY A 224 -2.71 -10.35 38.08
C GLY A 224 -3.11 -11.80 37.79
N TYR A 225 -2.49 -12.39 36.77
CA TYR A 225 -2.69 -13.81 36.45
C TYR A 225 -2.17 -14.75 37.53
N LEU A 226 -0.93 -14.54 38.01
CA LEU A 226 -0.28 -15.44 38.97
C LEU A 226 -0.90 -15.38 40.37
N SER A 227 -1.33 -14.20 40.80
CA SER A 227 -1.85 -13.98 42.16
C SER A 227 -3.33 -14.36 42.28
N GLY A 228 -4.14 -14.12 41.24
CA GLY A 228 -5.60 -14.27 41.32
C GLY A 228 -6.28 -13.35 42.35
N ASP A 229 -5.53 -12.40 42.93
CA ASP A 229 -5.97 -11.47 43.97
C ASP A 229 -5.54 -10.05 43.60
N GLU A 230 -6.52 -9.16 43.48
CA GLU A 230 -6.33 -7.74 43.12
C GLU A 230 -5.53 -6.95 44.18
N ASN A 231 -5.33 -7.50 45.38
CA ASN A 231 -4.59 -6.85 46.47
C ASN A 231 -3.17 -7.41 46.67
N ALA A 232 -2.74 -8.37 45.86
CA ALA A 232 -1.43 -9.01 45.98
C ALA A 232 -0.30 -8.15 45.41
N ILE A 233 0.00 -7.04 46.09
CA ILE A 233 1.11 -6.14 45.71
C ILE A 233 2.44 -6.88 45.86
N TRP A 234 3.25 -6.88 44.81
CA TRP A 234 4.59 -7.49 44.79
C TRP A 234 5.61 -6.51 44.24
N GLU A 235 6.72 -6.29 44.97
CA GLU A 235 7.78 -5.33 44.58
C GLU A 235 7.26 -3.92 44.23
N GLY A 236 6.18 -3.46 44.88
CA GLY A 236 5.54 -2.16 44.61
C GLY A 236 4.69 -2.13 43.33
N ILE A 237 4.44 -3.28 42.71
CA ILE A 237 3.58 -3.44 41.53
C ILE A 237 2.21 -3.93 42.00
N GLU A 238 1.16 -3.20 41.59
CA GLU A 238 -0.22 -3.59 41.83
C GLU A 238 -0.72 -4.51 40.69
N PRO A 239 -1.27 -5.69 41.01
CA PRO A 239 -1.79 -6.60 40.00
C PRO A 239 -2.93 -5.97 39.20
N HIS A 240 -3.03 -6.32 37.92
CA HIS A 240 -4.22 -6.03 37.13
C HIS A 240 -5.34 -7.03 37.47
N PRO A 241 -6.63 -6.63 37.49
CA PRO A 241 -7.77 -7.54 37.70
C PRO A 241 -7.71 -8.84 36.91
N VAL A 242 -8.21 -9.91 37.53
CA VAL A 242 -8.02 -11.31 37.14
C VAL A 242 -8.38 -11.54 35.66
N MET A 243 -7.39 -12.03 34.91
CA MET A 243 -7.58 -12.55 33.56
C MET A 243 -8.03 -14.00 33.61
N ASP A 244 -8.87 -14.41 32.66
CA ASP A 244 -9.16 -15.83 32.45
C ASP A 244 -7.91 -16.59 31.95
N GLY A 245 -7.95 -17.92 32.00
CA GLY A 245 -6.80 -18.75 31.62
C GLY A 245 -6.38 -18.60 30.15
N ILE A 246 -7.31 -18.22 29.27
CA ILE A 246 -7.06 -17.93 27.85
C ILE A 246 -6.26 -16.63 27.74
N GLY A 247 -6.55 -15.64 28.58
CA GLY A 247 -5.85 -14.38 28.54
C GLY A 247 -4.38 -14.43 28.95
N ALA A 248 -4.00 -15.39 29.80
CA ALA A 248 -2.60 -15.59 30.19
C ALA A 248 -1.69 -15.95 29.01
N GLU A 249 -2.17 -16.77 28.08
CA GLU A 249 -1.43 -17.12 26.87
C GLU A 249 -1.17 -15.89 26.00
N LEU A 250 -2.19 -15.04 25.84
CA LEU A 250 -2.12 -13.81 25.06
C LEU A 250 -1.14 -12.79 25.65
N VAL A 251 -1.09 -12.65 26.98
CA VAL A 251 -0.06 -11.82 27.65
C VAL A 251 1.34 -12.38 27.40
N GLY A 252 1.50 -13.71 27.41
CA GLY A 252 2.77 -14.36 27.06
C GLY A 252 3.23 -14.04 25.63
N LYS A 253 2.31 -14.06 24.66
CA LYS A 253 2.59 -13.68 23.26
C LYS A 253 3.00 -12.21 23.14
N LEU A 254 2.30 -11.32 23.82
CA LEU A 254 2.66 -9.90 23.86
C LEU A 254 4.04 -9.67 24.52
N ALA A 255 4.33 -10.39 25.61
CA ALA A 255 5.63 -10.32 26.28
C ALA A 255 6.78 -10.76 25.36
N GLN A 256 6.59 -11.84 24.59
CA GLN A 256 7.57 -12.29 23.59
C GLN A 256 7.82 -11.23 22.50
N LEU A 257 6.76 -10.55 22.01
CA LEU A 257 6.90 -9.45 21.07
C LEU A 257 7.74 -8.30 21.66
N VAL A 258 7.42 -7.86 22.88
CA VAL A 258 8.13 -6.77 23.56
C VAL A 258 9.60 -7.13 23.83
N GLU A 259 9.88 -8.36 24.26
CA GLU A 259 11.25 -8.87 24.45
C GLU A 259 12.04 -8.84 23.14
N GLN A 260 11.40 -9.25 22.04
CA GLN A 260 12.03 -9.23 20.72
C GLN A 260 12.33 -7.79 20.25
N LEU A 261 11.43 -6.83 20.52
CA LEU A 261 11.67 -5.41 20.24
C LEU A 261 12.84 -4.84 21.07
N ASP A 262 12.94 -5.18 22.36
CA ASP A 262 14.07 -4.75 23.21
C ASP A 262 15.40 -5.29 22.65
N LYS A 263 15.45 -6.58 22.30
CA LYS A 263 16.64 -7.19 21.70
C LYS A 263 17.12 -6.45 20.45
N TYR A 264 16.21 -6.08 19.54
CA TYR A 264 16.58 -5.37 18.31
C TYR A 264 16.87 -3.88 18.53
N THR A 265 16.29 -3.24 19.54
CA THR A 265 16.63 -1.86 19.92
C THR A 265 18.14 -1.73 20.20
N HIS A 266 18.72 -2.66 20.96
CA HIS A 266 20.15 -2.70 21.23
C HIS A 266 20.96 -3.02 19.98
N ARG A 267 20.58 -4.07 19.24
CA ARG A 267 21.34 -4.51 18.06
C ARG A 267 21.40 -3.46 16.96
N LEU A 268 20.30 -2.74 16.72
CA LEU A 268 20.20 -1.74 15.65
C LEU A 268 20.91 -0.42 16.00
N THR A 269 21.27 -0.21 17.27
CA THR A 269 22.06 0.96 17.69
C THR A 269 23.54 0.84 17.30
N GLU A 270 24.05 -0.38 17.15
CA GLU A 270 25.45 -0.63 16.81
C GLU A 270 25.71 -0.49 15.32
N LYS A 271 26.71 0.33 14.95
CA LYS A 271 27.18 0.41 13.56
C LYS A 271 27.76 -0.93 13.12
N SER A 272 27.49 -1.31 11.88
CA SER A 272 27.98 -2.58 11.32
C SER A 272 28.35 -2.41 9.84
N THR A 273 29.12 -3.36 9.32
CA THR A 273 29.45 -3.44 7.90
C THR A 273 28.24 -3.89 7.07
N PRO A 274 28.20 -3.66 5.74
CA PRO A 274 27.08 -4.12 4.91
C PRO A 274 26.79 -5.62 5.02
N THR A 275 27.82 -6.46 5.05
CA THR A 275 27.69 -7.92 5.18
C THR A 275 27.03 -8.31 6.51
N GLU A 276 27.43 -7.67 7.62
CA GLU A 276 26.84 -7.90 8.93
C GLU A 276 25.39 -7.39 9.01
N TRP A 277 25.11 -6.26 8.36
CA TRP A 277 23.76 -5.71 8.25
C TRP A 277 22.82 -6.67 7.53
N VAL A 278 23.23 -7.24 6.40
CA VAL A 278 22.40 -8.20 5.66
C VAL A 278 22.05 -9.41 6.52
N VAL A 279 23.03 -9.96 7.25
CA VAL A 279 22.79 -11.07 8.19
C VAL A 279 21.81 -10.65 9.30
N CYS A 280 22.00 -9.46 9.87
CA CYS A 280 21.14 -8.91 10.91
C CYS A 280 19.70 -8.70 10.41
N LEU A 281 19.52 -8.09 9.26
CA LEU A 281 18.22 -7.73 8.69
C LEU A 281 17.44 -8.96 8.19
N ARG A 282 18.14 -9.96 7.63
CA ARG A 282 17.52 -11.26 7.31
C ARG A 282 17.00 -11.96 8.57
N ARG A 283 17.79 -11.94 9.64
CA ARG A 283 17.36 -12.49 10.93
C ARG A 283 16.21 -11.71 11.53
N LEU A 284 16.23 -10.38 11.44
CA LEU A 284 15.16 -9.49 11.89
C LEU A 284 13.86 -9.84 11.17
N MET A 285 13.88 -9.91 9.84
CA MET A 285 12.72 -10.28 9.06
C MET A 285 12.16 -11.65 9.46
N ALA A 286 13.01 -12.68 9.64
CA ALA A 286 12.58 -14.00 10.09
C ALA A 286 12.06 -14.02 11.53
N ASP A 287 12.61 -13.18 12.40
CA ASP A 287 12.24 -13.10 13.81
C ASP A 287 10.86 -12.44 14.00
N PHE A 288 10.47 -11.48 13.14
CA PHE A 288 9.21 -10.74 13.24
C PHE A 288 8.13 -11.15 12.23
N PHE A 289 8.50 -11.66 11.05
CA PHE A 289 7.55 -11.94 9.97
C PHE A 289 7.71 -13.39 9.50
N SER A 290 6.80 -14.25 9.94
CA SER A 290 6.74 -15.66 9.51
C SER A 290 5.34 -16.20 9.72
N ILE A 291 4.95 -17.16 8.88
CA ILE A 291 3.80 -18.01 9.19
C ILE A 291 4.23 -18.95 10.32
N SER A 292 3.39 -19.09 11.34
CA SER A 292 3.52 -20.16 12.33
C SER A 292 2.80 -21.40 11.82
N ASP A 293 3.41 -22.58 11.98
CA ASP A 293 2.86 -23.89 11.55
C ASP A 293 1.49 -24.23 12.17
N THR A 294 1.04 -23.47 13.15
CA THR A 294 -0.14 -23.73 13.99
C THR A 294 -1.44 -23.13 13.48
N GLN A 295 -1.43 -22.28 12.45
CA GLN A 295 -2.64 -21.64 11.94
C GLN A 295 -2.84 -21.92 10.45
N ASN A 296 -4.05 -22.32 10.07
CA ASN A 296 -4.51 -22.52 8.67
C ASN A 296 -4.68 -21.16 7.95
N HIS A 297 -3.64 -20.33 7.96
CA HIS A 297 -3.63 -18.98 7.39
C HIS A 297 -3.10 -18.93 5.95
N LEU A 298 -2.70 -20.08 5.41
CA LEU A 298 -2.16 -20.22 4.04
C LEU A 298 -3.15 -19.77 2.95
N ASP A 299 -4.45 -19.66 3.26
CA ASP A 299 -5.49 -19.27 2.31
C ASP A 299 -5.90 -17.78 2.38
N SER A 300 -5.32 -16.96 3.27
CA SER A 300 -5.63 -15.52 3.32
C SER A 300 -4.90 -14.76 2.20
N PRO A 301 -5.61 -14.01 1.34
CA PRO A 301 -4.99 -13.23 0.26
C PRO A 301 -4.03 -12.16 0.78
N GLU A 302 -4.27 -11.60 1.96
CA GLU A 302 -3.45 -10.56 2.58
C GLU A 302 -2.08 -11.10 3.01
N ILE A 303 -2.05 -12.31 3.57
CA ILE A 303 -0.81 -12.99 3.99
C ILE A 303 0.04 -13.33 2.77
N GLN A 304 -0.56 -13.79 1.67
CA GLN A 304 0.17 -14.05 0.44
C GLN A 304 0.82 -12.78 -0.12
N ILE A 305 0.11 -11.65 -0.08
CA ILE A 305 0.65 -10.33 -0.49
C ILE A 305 1.84 -9.93 0.37
N GLU A 306 1.74 -10.09 1.69
CA GLU A 306 2.85 -9.80 2.60
C GLU A 306 4.04 -10.75 2.37
N MET A 307 3.81 -12.05 2.14
CA MET A 307 4.88 -13.00 1.81
C MET A 307 5.63 -12.64 0.53
N ASP A 308 4.90 -12.28 -0.53
CA ASP A 308 5.50 -11.84 -1.79
C ASP A 308 6.32 -10.56 -1.60
N THR A 309 5.84 -9.66 -0.74
CA THR A 309 6.53 -8.42 -0.36
C THR A 309 7.79 -8.73 0.45
N LEU A 310 7.73 -9.67 1.40
CA LEU A 310 8.86 -10.12 2.20
C LEU A 310 9.95 -10.77 1.33
N ALA A 311 9.56 -11.60 0.36
CA ALA A 311 10.50 -12.19 -0.60
C ALA A 311 11.19 -11.11 -1.44
N ARG A 312 10.46 -10.06 -1.86
CA ARG A 312 11.05 -8.91 -2.55
C ARG A 312 12.02 -8.13 -1.68
N LEU A 313 11.68 -7.89 -0.42
CA LEU A 313 12.56 -7.23 0.56
C LEU A 313 13.89 -7.96 0.70
N HIS A 314 13.85 -9.31 0.77
CA HIS A 314 15.05 -10.14 0.76
C HIS A 314 15.89 -9.97 -0.52
N ASN A 315 15.24 -9.97 -1.69
CA ASN A 315 15.95 -9.77 -2.96
C ASN A 315 16.60 -8.38 -3.06
N GLU A 316 15.91 -7.32 -2.65
CA GLU A 316 16.46 -5.96 -2.66
C GLU A 316 17.63 -5.79 -1.68
N LEU A 317 17.59 -6.50 -0.55
CA LEU A 317 18.69 -6.52 0.40
C LEU A 317 19.95 -7.18 -0.19
N ASP A 318 19.77 -8.21 -1.02
CA ASP A 318 20.86 -8.90 -1.71
C ASP A 318 21.46 -8.05 -2.83
N LEU A 319 20.62 -7.34 -3.57
CA LEU A 319 21.07 -6.39 -4.59
C LEU A 319 21.84 -5.22 -3.93
N TRP A 320 21.37 -4.72 -2.80
CA TRP A 320 22.09 -3.69 -2.03
C TRP A 320 23.49 -4.18 -1.61
N LEU A 321 23.60 -5.43 -1.12
CA LEU A 321 24.91 -6.01 -0.79
C LEU A 321 25.82 -6.14 -2.02
N ALA A 322 25.25 -6.55 -3.16
CA ALA A 322 25.99 -6.65 -4.41
C ALA A 322 26.54 -5.28 -4.85
N ASP A 323 25.75 -4.23 -4.74
CA ASP A 323 26.16 -2.85 -5.04
C ASP A 323 27.29 -2.39 -4.09
N CYS A 324 27.16 -2.63 -2.78
CA CYS A 324 28.21 -2.34 -1.82
C CYS A 324 29.51 -3.10 -2.13
N THR A 325 29.40 -4.38 -2.51
CA THR A 325 30.56 -5.22 -2.85
C THR A 325 31.23 -4.73 -4.14
N ALA A 326 30.45 -4.37 -5.17
CA ALA A 326 30.97 -3.83 -6.42
C ALA A 326 31.68 -2.48 -6.23
N ALA A 327 31.26 -1.70 -5.22
CA ALA A 327 31.88 -0.45 -4.82
C ALA A 327 33.04 -0.63 -3.81
N GLU A 328 33.40 -1.86 -3.44
CA GLU A 328 34.40 -2.17 -2.40
C GLU A 328 34.12 -1.43 -1.06
N PHE A 329 32.84 -1.25 -0.73
CA PHE A 329 32.42 -0.51 0.45
C PHE A 329 32.34 -1.42 1.68
N GLU A 330 33.32 -1.31 2.57
CA GLU A 330 33.41 -2.13 3.80
C GLU A 330 33.24 -1.31 5.09
N ASN A 331 32.93 -0.02 4.98
CA ASN A 331 32.85 0.85 6.16
C ASN A 331 31.61 0.54 7.02
N ALA A 332 31.78 0.68 8.34
CA ALA A 332 30.69 0.56 9.29
C ALA A 332 29.72 1.75 9.18
N ILE A 333 28.45 1.45 8.95
CA ILE A 333 27.36 2.43 8.81
C ILE A 333 26.25 2.16 9.84
N ASP A 334 25.46 3.19 10.13
CA ASP A 334 24.30 3.09 11.02
C ASP A 334 23.07 2.52 10.29
N ILE A 335 22.08 2.09 11.07
CA ILE A 335 20.83 1.55 10.56
C ILE A 335 20.02 2.57 9.75
N GLU A 336 20.11 3.87 10.05
CA GLU A 336 19.37 4.90 9.33
C GLU A 336 19.81 4.98 7.87
N THR A 337 21.13 4.97 7.64
CA THR A 337 21.72 4.94 6.30
C THR A 337 21.30 3.67 5.54
N VAL A 338 21.37 2.51 6.20
CA VAL A 338 20.98 1.22 5.59
C VAL A 338 19.50 1.19 5.26
N ARG A 339 18.65 1.58 6.20
CA ARG A 339 17.19 1.65 6.05
C ARG A 339 16.82 2.50 4.83
N HIS A 340 17.36 3.71 4.74
CA HIS A 340 17.09 4.60 3.61
C HIS A 340 17.61 4.00 2.29
N ALA A 341 18.84 3.48 2.26
CA ALA A 341 19.41 2.90 1.06
C ALA A 341 18.70 1.62 0.58
N TRP A 342 18.15 0.83 1.50
CA TRP A 342 17.45 -0.42 1.21
C TRP A 342 15.98 -0.20 0.83
N LEU A 343 15.22 0.53 1.65
CA LEU A 343 13.78 0.70 1.43
C LEU A 343 13.48 1.57 0.21
N ASN A 344 14.31 2.57 -0.11
CA ASN A 344 14.14 3.37 -1.32
C ASN A 344 14.32 2.57 -2.63
N ARG A 345 14.80 1.32 -2.56
CA ARG A 345 14.86 0.41 -3.72
C ARG A 345 13.53 -0.24 -4.04
N LEU A 346 12.59 -0.21 -3.10
CA LEU A 346 11.22 -0.68 -3.29
C LEU A 346 10.37 0.38 -4.04
N GLU A 347 10.67 1.66 -3.82
CA GLU A 347 9.96 2.80 -4.42
C GLU A 347 10.01 2.91 -5.96
N PRO A 348 11.07 2.51 -6.70
CA PRO A 348 11.13 2.69 -8.16
C PRO A 348 10.30 1.65 -8.93
N HIS A 349 9.77 0.64 -8.25
CA HIS A 349 9.02 -0.44 -8.88
C HIS A 349 7.70 -0.66 -8.14
N ARG A 350 6.85 0.37 -8.10
CA ARG A 350 5.40 0.16 -7.99
C ARG A 350 4.99 -0.81 -9.09
N LEU A 351 4.91 -2.06 -8.69
CA LEU A 351 4.79 -3.20 -9.57
C LEU A 351 3.50 -3.08 -10.35
N HIS A 352 3.69 -3.23 -11.66
CA HIS A 352 2.78 -3.77 -12.66
C HIS A 352 1.83 -4.85 -12.09
N GLN A 353 0.84 -4.46 -11.28
CA GLN A 353 -0.25 -5.35 -10.94
C GLN A 353 -1.30 -5.32 -12.05
N ARG A 354 -1.79 -6.53 -12.27
CA ARG A 354 -2.57 -7.04 -13.41
C ARG A 354 -3.58 -6.03 -13.96
N PHE A 355 -3.32 -5.59 -15.19
CA PHE A 355 -4.40 -5.24 -16.11
C PHE A 355 -5.34 -6.43 -16.16
N ILE A 356 -6.62 -6.22 -15.80
CA ILE A 356 -7.59 -7.28 -15.94
C ILE A 356 -7.80 -7.49 -17.44
N VAL A 357 -7.55 -8.72 -17.89
CA VAL A 357 -7.91 -9.16 -19.23
C VAL A 357 -9.44 -9.20 -19.28
N GLY A 358 -10.05 -8.27 -20.02
CA GLY A 358 -11.49 -8.25 -20.29
C GLY A 358 -12.33 -7.19 -19.56
N GLY A 359 -11.72 -6.28 -18.80
CA GLY A 359 -12.42 -5.20 -18.08
C GLY A 359 -11.91 -3.78 -18.40
N VAL A 360 -12.64 -2.77 -17.93
CA VAL A 360 -12.21 -1.36 -17.90
C VAL A 360 -11.05 -1.22 -16.91
N ASN A 361 -9.96 -0.59 -17.33
CA ASN A 361 -8.78 -0.44 -16.48
C ASN A 361 -8.72 0.96 -15.86
N PHE A 362 -8.61 0.99 -14.53
CA PHE A 362 -8.31 2.18 -13.73
C PHE A 362 -6.82 2.20 -13.43
N ALA A 363 -6.11 3.27 -13.77
CA ALA A 363 -4.66 3.37 -13.56
C ALA A 363 -4.25 4.80 -13.17
N THR A 364 -3.03 4.97 -12.68
CA THR A 364 -2.44 6.30 -12.46
C THR A 364 -1.87 6.90 -13.75
N LEU A 365 -1.74 8.24 -13.82
CA LEU A 365 -1.09 8.92 -14.93
C LEU A 365 0.44 8.72 -14.85
N MET A 366 0.93 7.53 -15.22
CA MET A 366 2.37 7.26 -15.27
C MET A 366 2.99 7.75 -16.59
N PRO A 367 4.18 8.38 -16.57
CA PRO A 367 4.92 8.72 -17.78
C PRO A 367 5.23 7.48 -18.63
N MET A 368 5.35 7.67 -19.95
CA MET A 368 5.83 6.66 -20.95
C MET A 368 4.85 5.56 -21.37
N ARG A 369 3.55 5.65 -21.04
CA ARG A 369 2.56 4.62 -21.46
C ARG A 369 1.51 5.12 -22.46
N ALA A 370 1.95 5.43 -23.69
CA ALA A 370 1.06 5.82 -24.78
C ALA A 370 0.48 4.59 -25.52
N ILE A 371 -0.44 3.87 -24.88
CA ILE A 371 -1.23 2.82 -25.54
C ILE A 371 -2.51 3.44 -26.11
N PRO A 372 -2.86 3.22 -27.38
CA PRO A 372 -4.08 3.78 -27.96
C PRO A 372 -5.32 3.07 -27.41
N TYR A 373 -6.24 3.86 -26.85
CA TYR A 373 -7.58 3.43 -26.41
C TYR A 373 -8.64 4.17 -27.22
N ARG A 374 -9.83 3.56 -27.40
CA ARG A 374 -10.95 4.20 -28.10
C ARG A 374 -11.58 5.29 -27.24
N HIS A 375 -11.68 5.04 -25.93
CA HIS A 375 -12.19 6.00 -24.94
C HIS A 375 -11.16 6.19 -23.83
N ILE A 376 -10.89 7.45 -23.49
CA ILE A 376 -9.99 7.84 -22.41
C ILE A 376 -10.77 8.75 -21.46
N TYR A 377 -10.83 8.37 -20.19
CA TYR A 377 -11.45 9.16 -19.13
C TYR A 377 -10.36 9.62 -18.15
N LEU A 378 -10.38 10.92 -17.81
CA LEU A 378 -9.51 11.52 -16.80
C LEU A 378 -10.38 12.00 -15.65
N LEU A 379 -10.09 11.57 -14.42
CA LEU A 379 -10.79 12.01 -13.20
C LEU A 379 -9.85 12.82 -12.31
N GLY A 380 -10.41 13.66 -11.44
CA GLY A 380 -9.63 14.42 -10.45
C GLY A 380 -8.64 15.42 -11.06
N MET A 381 -8.95 15.97 -12.23
CA MET A 381 -8.13 17.00 -12.90
C MET A 381 -8.36 18.37 -12.27
N ASP A 382 -8.02 18.52 -11.00
CA ASP A 382 -8.04 19.78 -10.27
C ASP A 382 -6.65 20.41 -10.16
N ASP A 383 -6.59 21.71 -9.89
CA ASP A 383 -5.36 22.53 -9.85
C ASP A 383 -4.35 22.11 -8.76
N ALA A 384 -4.79 21.37 -7.75
CA ALA A 384 -3.92 20.93 -6.66
C ALA A 384 -3.31 19.54 -6.92
N ASN A 385 -4.03 18.70 -7.67
CA ASN A 385 -3.67 17.32 -7.95
C ASN A 385 -3.10 17.10 -9.35
N TYR A 386 -3.17 18.11 -10.24
CA TYR A 386 -2.55 18.13 -11.57
C TYR A 386 -2.12 19.55 -11.97
#